data_AF-A0A7I4YJT0-F1
#
_entry.id   AF-A0A7I4YJT0-F1
#
_cell.length_a   1.000
_cell.length_b   1.000
_cell.length_c   1.000
_cell.angle_alpha   90.00
_cell.angle_beta   90.00
_cell.angle_gamma   90.00
#
_symmetry.space_group_name_H-M   'P 1'
#
loop_
_entity.id
_entity.type
_entity.pdbx_description
1 polymer ?
#
loop_
_entity_poly.entity_id
_entity_poly.type
_entity_poly.pdbx_seq_one_letter_code
_entity_poly.pdbx_strand_id
1 'polypeptide(L)'
;VFSVHCDELDPVAGEMRDRQFVVINGETGRFWTATSAPCMVLIDCEVSDGVLTMSYVDGSSVKVILQDVVKRNDIRTARVCKNERCGGLDCGNDAATFLANIIQDPDARLLMYVDGLFTERAHVTTPTSWCEDAPSRKDKLTFNDDAPFMINTQSSLDNLNEKLHDKVTIEQFRPVIKVNNCDAFDEDKWYSVHIGDVALQCTKPCERCVITTINSTTGMKHPPLEPLKTLRKYRLAPEGPMRELFKDCPIFGVDAGVITPGYIHVGQTVYVRYKRAFQKASLFHRL
;
A
#
# COMPACT_ATOMS: atom_id res chain seq x y z
N VAL A 1 15.64 5.60 16.71
CA VAL A 1 15.62 4.94 15.37
C VAL A 1 14.17 4.86 14.95
N PHE A 2 13.83 5.20 13.70
CA PHE A 2 12.44 5.06 13.23
C PHE A 2 12.04 3.59 13.24
N SER A 3 10.97 3.28 13.98
CA SER A 3 10.45 1.92 14.16
C SER A 3 8.94 1.90 13.96
N VAL A 4 8.44 0.78 13.47
CA VAL A 4 7.01 0.53 13.33
C VAL A 4 6.66 -0.81 13.96
N HIS A 5 5.45 -0.88 14.53
CA HIS A 5 4.86 -2.14 14.96
C HIS A 5 4.08 -2.75 13.79
N CYS A 6 4.45 -3.94 13.35
CA CYS A 6 3.69 -4.69 12.35
C CYS A 6 2.70 -5.59 13.09
N ASP A 7 1.41 -5.29 13.00
CA ASP A 7 0.35 -6.17 13.51
C ASP A 7 -0.39 -6.89 12.37
N GLU A 8 -1.42 -7.66 12.69
CA GLU A 8 -2.17 -8.46 11.71
C GLU A 8 -2.88 -7.63 10.62
N LEU A 9 -3.12 -6.34 10.86
CA LEU A 9 -3.79 -5.46 9.91
C LEU A 9 -2.78 -4.72 9.04
N ASP A 10 -1.85 -4.00 9.66
CA ASP A 10 -1.02 -3.00 8.99
C ASP A 10 0.20 -2.61 9.87
N PRO A 11 1.24 -1.97 9.30
CA PRO A 11 2.25 -1.27 10.09
C PRO A 11 1.65 -0.09 10.85
N VAL A 12 2.14 0.12 12.07
CA VAL A 12 1.77 1.24 12.95
C VAL A 12 3.03 2.00 13.37
N ALA A 13 3.10 3.29 13.02
CA ALA A 13 4.17 4.21 13.37
C ALA A 13 3.64 5.25 14.36
N GLY A 14 3.95 5.08 15.65
CA GLY A 14 3.36 5.92 16.69
C GLY A 14 1.85 5.72 16.77
N GLU A 15 1.08 6.77 16.51
CA GLU A 15 -0.38 6.73 16.47
C GLU A 15 -0.95 6.51 15.06
N MET A 16 -0.10 6.53 14.03
CA MET A 16 -0.53 6.35 12.64
C MET A 16 -0.47 4.89 12.24
N ARG A 17 -1.60 4.38 11.74
CA ARG A 17 -1.68 3.10 11.02
C ARG A 17 -1.72 3.36 9.52
N ASP A 18 -0.96 2.59 8.76
CA ASP A 18 -0.98 2.70 7.31
C ASP A 18 -2.39 2.49 6.75
N ARG A 19 -2.77 3.36 5.81
CA ARG A 19 -4.09 3.36 5.12
C ARG A 19 -5.31 3.28 6.05
N GLN A 20 -5.19 3.82 7.26
CA GLN A 20 -6.30 3.94 8.22
C GLN A 20 -7.39 4.93 7.78
N PHE A 21 -7.07 5.88 6.90
CA PHE A 21 -8.02 6.90 6.44
C PHE A 21 -8.33 6.77 4.96
N VAL A 22 -9.55 7.11 4.57
CA VAL A 22 -9.97 7.16 3.16
C VAL A 22 -10.86 8.36 2.92
N VAL A 23 -10.67 9.01 1.76
CA VAL A 23 -11.57 10.06 1.30
C VAL A 23 -12.63 9.45 0.41
N ILE A 24 -13.89 9.79 0.64
CA ILE A 24 -15.04 9.32 -0.15
C ILE A 24 -15.90 10.50 -0.59
N ASN A 25 -16.68 10.27 -1.64
CA ASN A 25 -17.88 11.07 -1.88
C ASN A 25 -18.97 10.60 -0.90
N GLY A 26 -19.50 11.52 -0.09
CA GLY A 26 -20.37 11.25 1.05
C GLY A 26 -21.77 10.76 0.67
N GLU A 27 -22.25 11.05 -0.54
CA GLU A 27 -23.53 10.55 -1.04
C GLU A 27 -23.42 9.12 -1.58
N THR A 28 -22.40 8.88 -2.40
CA THR A 28 -22.26 7.61 -3.13
C THR A 28 -21.44 6.55 -2.39
N GLY A 29 -20.61 6.98 -1.42
CA GLY A 29 -19.61 6.15 -0.76
C GLY A 29 -18.38 5.84 -1.62
N ARG A 30 -18.33 6.32 -2.87
CA ARG A 30 -17.20 6.05 -3.78
C ARG A 30 -15.94 6.71 -3.24
N PHE A 31 -14.87 5.94 -3.09
CA PHE A 31 -13.58 6.48 -2.67
C PHE A 31 -12.88 7.30 -3.75
N TRP A 32 -12.15 8.31 -3.29
CA TRP A 32 -11.24 9.11 -4.09
C TRP A 32 -9.86 8.46 -4.11
N THR A 33 -9.18 8.56 -5.25
CA THR A 33 -7.80 8.09 -5.43
C THR A 33 -6.95 9.24 -5.97
N ALA A 34 -5.64 9.18 -5.77
CA ALA A 34 -4.72 10.10 -6.45
C ALA A 34 -4.74 9.96 -7.99
N THR A 35 -5.38 8.92 -8.54
CA THR A 35 -5.61 8.84 -9.99
C THR A 35 -6.70 9.81 -10.43
N SER A 36 -7.78 9.94 -9.66
CA SER A 36 -8.92 10.81 -9.98
C SER A 36 -8.77 12.23 -9.43
N ALA A 37 -8.09 12.38 -8.28
CA ALA A 37 -7.73 13.65 -7.68
C ALA A 37 -6.23 13.67 -7.32
N PRO A 38 -5.33 13.90 -8.30
CA PRO A 38 -3.88 13.88 -8.08
C PRO A 38 -3.37 14.86 -7.01
N CYS A 39 -4.08 15.98 -6.78
CA CYS A 39 -3.75 16.93 -5.72
C CYS A 39 -3.70 16.31 -4.32
N MET A 40 -4.39 15.18 -4.08
CA MET A 40 -4.39 14.50 -2.79
C MET A 40 -2.99 14.05 -2.33
N VAL A 41 -2.03 13.83 -3.24
CA VAL A 41 -0.66 13.47 -2.85
C VAL A 41 0.11 14.61 -2.19
N LEU A 42 -0.43 15.84 -2.27
CA LEU A 42 0.14 17.05 -1.67
C LEU A 42 -0.48 17.37 -0.30
N ILE A 43 -1.35 16.49 0.20
CA ILE A 43 -1.86 16.56 1.56
C ILE A 43 -0.90 15.79 2.47
N ASP A 44 -0.27 16.51 3.38
CA ASP A 44 0.55 15.91 4.43
C ASP A 44 -0.31 15.60 5.66
N CYS A 45 -0.06 14.46 6.29
CA CYS A 45 -0.86 13.96 7.41
C CYS A 45 0.06 13.55 8.56
N GLU A 46 -0.24 14.06 9.74
CA GLU A 46 0.43 13.69 10.99
C GLU A 46 -0.61 13.43 12.08
N VAL A 47 -0.36 12.42 12.92
CA VAL A 47 -1.14 12.19 14.13
C VAL A 47 -0.23 12.30 15.34
N SER A 48 -0.55 13.22 16.25
CA SER A 48 0.11 13.39 17.54
C SER A 48 -0.93 13.68 18.61
N ASP A 49 -0.80 13.04 19.77
CA ASP A 49 -1.64 13.24 20.95
C ASP A 49 -3.15 13.08 20.65
N GLY A 50 -3.48 12.12 19.79
CA GLY A 50 -4.85 11.83 19.36
C GLY A 50 -5.45 12.87 18.41
N VAL A 51 -4.64 13.73 17.78
CA VAL A 51 -5.08 14.75 16.83
C VAL A 51 -4.47 14.49 15.45
N LEU A 52 -5.31 14.22 14.45
CA LEU A 52 -4.91 14.23 13.04
C LEU A 52 -4.81 15.67 12.56
N THR A 53 -3.63 16.06 12.10
CA THR A 53 -3.41 17.32 11.39
C THR A 53 -3.20 17.00 9.91
N MET A 54 -4.04 17.59 9.05
CA MET A 54 -3.84 17.56 7.60
C MET A 54 -3.42 18.95 7.13
N SER A 55 -2.36 19.03 6.35
CA SER A 55 -1.85 20.29 5.78
C SER A 55 -1.73 20.17 4.27
N TYR A 56 -2.04 21.23 3.55
CA TYR A 56 -1.91 21.28 2.09
C TYR A 56 -0.82 22.27 1.67
N VAL A 57 -0.29 22.09 0.45
CA VAL A 57 0.86 22.86 -0.07
C VAL A 57 0.61 24.37 -0.16
N ASP A 58 -0.65 24.81 -0.15
CA ASP A 58 -1.03 26.24 -0.14
C ASP A 58 -0.97 26.88 1.26
N GLY A 59 -0.63 26.12 2.29
CA GLY A 59 -0.56 26.56 3.68
C GLY A 59 -1.86 26.40 4.47
N SER A 60 -2.95 25.94 3.84
CA SER A 60 -4.16 25.57 4.56
C SER A 60 -3.95 24.31 5.40
N SER A 61 -4.63 24.24 6.55
CA SER A 61 -4.55 23.08 7.44
C SER A 61 -5.85 22.89 8.22
N VAL A 62 -6.08 21.66 8.67
CA VAL A 62 -7.22 21.29 9.51
C VAL A 62 -6.78 20.28 10.56
N LYS A 63 -7.43 20.34 11.74
CA LYS A 63 -7.20 19.42 12.84
C LYS A 63 -8.46 18.63 13.15
N VAL A 64 -8.31 17.33 13.38
CA VAL A 64 -9.39 16.41 13.75
C VAL A 64 -9.00 15.71 15.05
N ILE A 65 -9.79 15.91 16.10
CA ILE A 65 -9.62 15.22 17.38
C ILE A 65 -10.20 13.81 17.26
N LEU A 66 -9.34 12.79 17.21
CA LEU A 66 -9.74 11.42 16.90
C LEU A 66 -10.65 10.82 17.98
N GLN A 67 -10.48 11.20 19.24
CA GLN A 67 -11.38 10.78 20.31
C GLN A 67 -12.81 11.27 20.09
N ASP A 68 -12.99 12.45 19.52
CA ASP A 68 -14.32 12.99 19.23
C ASP A 68 -14.95 12.28 18.03
N VAL A 69 -14.15 11.87 17.04
CA VAL A 69 -14.59 10.99 15.95
C VAL A 69 -15.16 9.69 16.51
N VAL A 70 -14.42 9.03 17.42
CA VAL A 70 -14.85 7.79 18.08
C VAL A 70 -16.11 7.99 18.92
N LYS A 71 -16.19 9.07 19.72
CA LYS A 71 -17.38 9.38 20.53
C LYS A 71 -18.62 9.66 19.70
N ARG A 72 -18.48 10.40 18.59
CA ARG A 72 -19.60 10.68 17.68
C ARG A 72 -20.12 9.41 17.02
N ASN A 73 -19.22 8.48 16.68
CA ASN A 73 -19.55 7.19 16.10
C ASN A 73 -20.47 7.30 14.85
N ASP A 74 -20.25 8.34 14.02
CA ASP A 74 -20.97 8.51 12.75
C ASP A 74 -20.38 7.54 11.72
N ILE A 75 -20.99 6.36 11.61
CA ILE A 75 -20.54 5.30 10.69
C ILE A 75 -21.06 5.57 9.29
N ARG A 76 -20.14 5.64 8.32
CA ARG A 76 -20.45 5.71 6.89
C ARG A 76 -19.82 4.55 6.14
N THR A 77 -20.35 4.26 4.95
CA THR A 77 -19.86 3.19 4.08
C THR A 77 -18.99 3.75 2.97
N ALA A 78 -17.73 3.35 2.94
CA ALA A 78 -16.88 3.46 1.77
C ALA A 78 -17.11 2.27 0.82
N ARG A 79 -16.99 2.53 -0.47
CA ARG A 79 -16.94 1.53 -1.56
C ARG A 79 -15.54 1.60 -2.16
N VAL A 80 -14.68 0.67 -1.74
CA VAL A 80 -13.24 0.69 -2.03
C VAL A 80 -12.89 -0.39 -3.05
N CYS A 81 -11.91 -0.10 -3.91
CA CYS A 81 -11.39 -1.00 -4.94
C CYS A 81 -12.48 -1.68 -5.79
N LYS A 82 -12.71 -2.98 -5.59
CA LYS A 82 -13.67 -3.82 -6.34
C LYS A 82 -15.14 -3.53 -5.97
N ASN A 83 -15.44 -2.27 -5.61
CA ASN A 83 -16.73 -1.80 -5.10
C ASN A 83 -17.17 -2.51 -3.79
N GLU A 84 -16.19 -3.01 -3.03
CA GLU A 84 -16.43 -3.70 -1.76
C GLU A 84 -16.75 -2.67 -0.68
N ARG A 85 -17.73 -2.99 0.17
CA ARG A 85 -18.18 -2.11 1.25
C ARG A 85 -17.29 -2.25 2.47
N CYS A 86 -16.91 -1.11 3.02
CA CYS A 86 -16.14 -1.02 4.26
C CYS A 86 -16.66 0.16 5.09
N GLY A 87 -16.95 -0.07 6.37
CA GLY A 87 -17.36 0.95 7.31
C GLY A 87 -16.19 1.78 7.80
N GLY A 88 -16.43 3.07 8.04
CA GLY A 88 -15.49 3.97 8.71
C GLY A 88 -16.23 5.09 9.42
N LEU A 89 -15.58 5.69 10.41
CA LEU A 89 -16.12 6.82 11.17
C LEU A 89 -15.88 8.14 10.45
N ASP A 90 -16.92 8.96 10.28
CA ASP A 90 -16.80 10.28 9.67
C ASP A 90 -16.00 11.25 10.56
N CYS A 91 -14.94 11.80 9.98
CA CYS A 91 -14.02 12.70 10.68
C CYS A 91 -14.60 14.10 10.94
N GLY A 92 -15.80 14.40 10.43
CA GLY A 92 -16.54 15.63 10.72
C GLY A 92 -16.45 16.66 9.59
N ASN A 93 -17.22 17.72 9.75
CA ASN A 93 -17.43 18.72 8.70
C ASN A 93 -16.17 19.55 8.41
N ASP A 94 -15.31 19.80 9.39
CA ASP A 94 -14.08 20.58 9.17
C ASP A 94 -13.14 19.85 8.20
N ALA A 95 -12.95 18.53 8.40
CA ALA A 95 -12.19 17.69 7.47
C ALA A 95 -12.86 17.61 6.10
N ALA A 96 -14.19 17.50 6.07
CA ALA A 96 -14.97 17.49 4.83
C ALA A 96 -14.77 18.77 4.02
N THR A 97 -14.91 19.95 4.64
CA THR A 97 -14.73 21.25 3.99
C THR A 97 -13.30 21.44 3.50
N PHE A 98 -12.30 21.06 4.30
CA PHE A 98 -10.90 21.10 3.89
C PHE A 98 -10.65 20.28 2.62
N LEU A 99 -11.12 19.02 2.61
CA LEU A 99 -10.95 18.13 1.46
C LEU A 99 -11.76 18.57 0.25
N ALA A 100 -13.00 19.04 0.45
CA ALA A 100 -13.88 19.51 -0.61
C ALA A 100 -13.23 20.65 -1.41
N ASN A 101 -12.55 21.57 -0.72
CA ASN A 101 -11.82 22.66 -1.37
C ASN A 101 -10.62 22.17 -2.19
N ILE A 102 -9.95 21.10 -1.77
CA ILE A 102 -8.75 20.58 -2.47
C ILE A 102 -9.13 19.71 -3.66
N ILE A 103 -10.07 18.78 -3.48
CA ILE A 103 -10.45 17.81 -4.51
C ILE A 103 -11.59 18.29 -5.40
N GLN A 104 -12.18 19.46 -5.08
CA GLN A 104 -13.28 20.10 -5.81
C GLN A 104 -14.54 19.22 -5.85
N ASP A 105 -14.82 18.51 -4.74
CA ASP A 105 -16.03 17.72 -4.51
C ASP A 105 -16.73 18.22 -3.24
N PRO A 106 -17.90 18.90 -3.34
CA PRO A 106 -18.61 19.43 -2.17
C PRO A 106 -19.07 18.34 -1.20
N ASP A 107 -19.18 17.09 -1.65
CA ASP A 107 -19.61 15.95 -0.84
C ASP A 107 -18.43 15.15 -0.27
N ALA A 108 -17.20 15.64 -0.38
CA ALA A 108 -16.02 14.97 0.14
C ALA A 108 -16.14 14.71 1.66
N ARG A 109 -15.89 13.46 2.08
CA ARG A 109 -15.82 13.05 3.48
C ARG A 109 -14.53 12.28 3.73
N LEU A 110 -13.95 12.47 4.92
CA LEU A 110 -12.85 11.65 5.42
C LEU A 110 -13.40 10.61 6.38
N LEU A 111 -13.15 9.34 6.09
CA LEU A 111 -13.46 8.25 7.01
C LEU A 111 -12.19 7.73 7.68
N MET A 112 -12.31 7.39 8.96
CA MET A 112 -11.30 6.71 9.75
C MET A 112 -11.72 5.26 10.01
N TYR A 113 -10.82 4.31 9.73
CA TYR A 113 -11.00 2.91 10.06
C TYR A 113 -10.92 2.71 11.58
N VAL A 114 -11.82 1.89 12.11
CA VAL A 114 -11.82 1.39 13.49
C VAL A 114 -12.16 -0.09 13.45
N ASP A 115 -11.47 -0.90 14.26
CA ASP A 115 -11.72 -2.34 14.35
C ASP A 115 -13.16 -2.63 14.82
N GLY A 116 -13.74 -3.72 14.31
CA GLY A 116 -15.11 -4.13 14.59
C GLY A 116 -16.19 -3.53 13.68
N LEU A 117 -15.85 -2.57 12.80
CA LEU A 117 -16.77 -2.09 11.76
C LEU A 117 -16.94 -3.13 10.64
N PHE A 118 -18.10 -3.09 9.98
CA PHE A 118 -18.41 -3.99 8.87
C PHE A 118 -17.43 -3.82 7.71
N THR A 119 -16.93 -4.93 7.16
CA THR A 119 -16.10 -4.92 5.95
C THR A 119 -16.33 -6.19 5.13
N GLU A 120 -16.50 -6.03 3.82
CA GLU A 120 -16.47 -7.15 2.86
C GLU A 120 -15.03 -7.53 2.47
N ARG A 121 -14.06 -6.71 2.90
CA ARG A 121 -12.70 -6.72 2.39
C ARG A 121 -11.82 -7.69 3.17
N ALA A 122 -11.00 -8.42 2.43
CA ALA A 122 -9.91 -9.21 2.98
C ALA A 122 -8.88 -9.50 1.87
N HIS A 123 -7.62 -9.60 2.27
CA HIS A 123 -6.59 -10.13 1.39
C HIS A 123 -6.62 -11.65 1.44
N VAL A 124 -7.14 -12.26 0.39
CA VAL A 124 -7.20 -13.73 0.28
C VAL A 124 -6.00 -14.18 -0.54
N THR A 125 -5.13 -14.96 0.10
CA THR A 125 -4.04 -15.65 -0.59
C THR A 125 -4.41 -17.12 -0.73
N THR A 126 -4.22 -17.66 -1.93
CA THR A 126 -4.28 -19.09 -2.22
C THR A 126 -3.06 -19.47 -3.05
N PRO A 127 -2.67 -20.75 -3.11
CA PRO A 127 -1.69 -21.23 -4.07
C PRO A 127 -1.96 -20.74 -5.49
N THR A 128 -0.93 -20.23 -6.17
CA THR A 128 -0.99 -19.81 -7.58
C THR A 128 0.29 -20.20 -8.31
N SER A 129 0.34 -19.97 -9.64
CA SER A 129 1.57 -20.12 -10.43
C SER A 129 2.70 -19.18 -10.00
N TRP A 130 2.43 -18.13 -9.22
CA TRP A 130 3.47 -17.28 -8.65
C TRP A 130 4.15 -17.93 -7.43
N CYS A 131 3.38 -18.69 -6.64
CA CYS A 131 3.86 -19.42 -5.46
C CYS A 131 2.92 -20.60 -5.18
N GLU A 132 3.31 -21.78 -5.66
CA GLU A 132 2.47 -23.00 -5.61
C GLU A 132 2.32 -23.56 -4.19
N ASP A 133 3.26 -23.27 -3.30
CA ASP A 133 3.28 -23.70 -1.91
C ASP A 133 2.95 -22.56 -0.92
N ALA A 134 2.35 -21.47 -1.41
CA ALA A 134 1.84 -20.42 -0.53
C ALA A 134 0.69 -20.94 0.33
N PRO A 135 0.68 -20.68 1.66
CA PRO A 135 -0.43 -21.10 2.51
C PRO A 135 -1.70 -20.33 2.14
N SER A 136 -2.83 -21.03 2.11
CA SER A 136 -4.13 -20.37 2.02
C SER A 136 -4.39 -19.57 3.29
N ARG A 137 -4.62 -18.26 3.14
CA ARG A 137 -4.85 -17.34 4.27
C ARG A 137 -5.83 -16.23 3.87
N LYS A 138 -6.45 -15.63 4.88
CA LYS A 138 -7.38 -14.52 4.74
C LYS A 138 -7.01 -13.45 5.76
N ASP A 139 -6.33 -12.41 5.29
CA ASP A 139 -5.89 -11.30 6.14
C ASP A 139 -6.92 -10.17 6.12
N LYS A 140 -7.12 -9.56 7.27
CA LYS A 140 -7.97 -8.38 7.39
C LYS A 140 -7.26 -7.17 6.75
N LEU A 141 -8.06 -6.23 6.27
CA LEU A 141 -7.56 -5.00 5.65
C LEU A 141 -8.24 -3.79 6.30
N THR A 142 -7.51 -2.68 6.35
CA THR A 142 -8.11 -1.36 6.54
C THR A 142 -8.60 -0.81 5.19
N PHE A 143 -8.18 0.39 4.79
CA PHE A 143 -8.46 0.93 3.46
C PHE A 143 -7.36 0.61 2.44
N ASN A 144 -6.46 -0.35 2.73
CA ASN A 144 -5.49 -0.88 1.75
C ASN A 144 -6.13 -1.28 0.44
N ASP A 145 -5.43 -1.15 -0.69
CA ASP A 145 -6.00 -1.58 -1.96
C ASP A 145 -6.16 -3.10 -2.03
N ASP A 146 -5.18 -3.85 -1.54
CA ASP A 146 -5.09 -5.30 -1.77
C ASP A 146 -4.50 -6.08 -0.60
N ALA A 147 -3.35 -5.65 -0.05
CA ALA A 147 -2.65 -6.36 1.02
C ALA A 147 -2.20 -5.43 2.17
N PRO A 148 -2.01 -5.98 3.39
CA PRO A 148 -1.46 -5.26 4.54
C PRO A 148 -0.08 -4.63 4.30
N PHE A 149 0.83 -5.39 3.71
CA PHE A 149 2.20 -4.95 3.46
C PHE A 149 2.48 -4.99 1.97
N MET A 150 3.24 -4.00 1.51
CA MET A 150 3.87 -4.05 0.20
C MET A 150 5.36 -3.73 0.35
N ILE A 151 6.18 -4.61 -0.23
CA ILE A 151 7.64 -4.58 -0.13
C ILE A 151 8.23 -4.31 -1.51
N ASN A 152 9.16 -3.38 -1.57
CA ASN A 152 9.98 -3.10 -2.75
C ASN A 152 11.46 -3.17 -2.42
N THR A 153 12.29 -3.40 -3.44
CA THR A 153 13.74 -3.32 -3.30
C THR A 153 14.29 -2.04 -3.94
N GLN A 154 15.35 -1.48 -3.34
CA GLN A 154 16.06 -0.33 -3.90
C GLN A 154 16.67 -0.65 -5.26
N SER A 155 17.21 -1.87 -5.44
CA SER A 155 17.80 -2.31 -6.71
C SER A 155 16.77 -2.43 -7.84
N SER A 156 15.52 -2.85 -7.55
CA SER A 156 14.42 -2.78 -8.53
C SER A 156 14.14 -1.34 -8.98
N LEU A 157 14.11 -0.39 -8.03
CA LEU A 157 13.90 1.02 -8.34
C LEU A 157 15.05 1.60 -9.16
N ASP A 158 16.29 1.29 -8.79
CA ASP A 158 17.48 1.75 -9.50
C ASP A 158 17.50 1.22 -10.94
N ASN A 159 17.21 -0.08 -11.12
CA ASN A 159 17.10 -0.70 -12.44
C ASN A 159 16.01 -0.07 -13.31
N LEU A 160 14.87 0.31 -12.72
CA LEU A 160 13.83 1.04 -13.42
C LEU A 160 14.30 2.44 -13.82
N ASN A 161 14.93 3.17 -12.89
CA ASN A 161 15.42 4.54 -13.11
C ASN A 161 16.53 4.63 -14.16
N GLU A 162 17.31 3.58 -14.38
CA GLU A 162 18.27 3.48 -15.51
C GLU A 162 17.59 3.51 -16.88
N LYS A 163 16.30 3.16 -16.96
CA LYS A 163 15.51 3.08 -18.21
C LYS A 163 14.60 4.29 -18.41
N LEU A 164 14.61 5.23 -17.49
CA LEU A 164 13.76 6.42 -17.50
C LEU A 164 14.58 7.67 -17.79
N HIS A 165 13.99 8.59 -18.56
CA HIS A 165 14.53 9.95 -18.68
C HIS A 165 14.30 10.72 -17.38
N ASP A 166 13.03 10.76 -16.93
CA ASP A 166 12.62 11.40 -15.69
C ASP A 166 12.56 10.34 -14.59
N LYS A 167 13.51 10.41 -13.66
CA LYS A 167 13.63 9.45 -12.56
C LYS A 167 12.44 9.57 -11.61
N VAL A 168 12.02 8.43 -11.09
CA VAL A 168 10.94 8.31 -10.11
C VAL A 168 11.49 7.93 -8.75
N THR A 169 10.74 8.26 -7.70
CA THR A 169 11.08 7.88 -6.33
C THR A 169 10.25 6.70 -5.85
N ILE A 170 10.61 6.12 -4.71
CA ILE A 170 9.91 4.94 -4.19
C ILE A 170 8.48 5.28 -3.72
N GLU A 171 8.25 6.53 -3.31
CA GLU A 171 6.98 7.05 -2.82
C GLU A 171 5.87 6.94 -3.88
N GLN A 172 6.21 6.99 -5.17
CA GLN A 172 5.26 6.76 -6.28
C GLN A 172 4.72 5.31 -6.30
N PHE A 173 5.44 4.35 -5.71
CA PHE A 173 5.03 2.95 -5.60
C PHE A 173 4.38 2.62 -4.26
N ARG A 174 4.53 3.50 -3.26
CA ARG A 174 3.89 3.43 -1.93
C ARG A 174 4.15 2.11 -1.15
N PRO A 175 5.40 1.59 -1.08
CA PRO A 175 5.72 0.47 -0.20
C PRO A 175 5.72 0.90 1.26
N VAL A 176 5.42 -0.06 2.12
CA VAL A 176 5.64 0.07 3.56
C VAL A 176 7.10 -0.26 3.88
N ILE A 177 7.67 -1.26 3.21
CA ILE A 177 9.03 -1.74 3.47
C ILE A 177 9.86 -1.60 2.20
N LYS A 178 11.01 -0.93 2.32
CA LYS A 178 12.04 -0.89 1.29
C LYS A 178 13.27 -1.67 1.74
N VAL A 179 13.64 -2.69 0.99
CA VAL A 179 14.83 -3.53 1.23
C VAL A 179 15.97 -3.10 0.29
N ASN A 180 17.21 -3.15 0.75
CA ASN A 180 18.39 -2.87 -0.05
C ASN A 180 19.33 -4.09 -0.10
N ASN A 181 20.46 -3.95 -0.81
CA ASN A 181 21.53 -4.96 -0.86
C ASN A 181 21.08 -6.34 -1.39
N CYS A 182 20.21 -6.35 -2.39
CA CYS A 182 19.81 -7.55 -3.13
C CYS A 182 19.79 -7.25 -4.64
N ASP A 183 19.75 -8.28 -5.48
CA ASP A 183 19.63 -8.11 -6.93
C ASP A 183 18.32 -7.40 -7.30
N ALA A 184 18.30 -6.74 -8.45
CA ALA A 184 17.07 -6.13 -8.97
C ALA A 184 15.99 -7.21 -9.16
N PHE A 185 14.78 -6.91 -8.70
CA PHE A 185 13.61 -7.78 -8.72
C PHE A 185 13.77 -9.09 -7.93
N ASP A 186 14.71 -9.15 -6.98
CA ASP A 186 14.86 -10.35 -6.15
C ASP A 186 13.60 -10.65 -5.33
N GLU A 187 12.80 -9.62 -5.00
CA GLU A 187 11.53 -9.74 -4.29
C GLU A 187 10.50 -10.63 -4.99
N ASP A 188 10.60 -10.83 -6.31
CA ASP A 188 9.73 -11.73 -7.07
C ASP A 188 9.91 -13.21 -6.64
N LYS A 189 11.08 -13.54 -6.09
CA LYS A 189 11.50 -14.90 -5.73
C LYS A 189 11.24 -15.25 -4.26
N TRP A 190 10.84 -14.27 -3.46
CA TRP A 190 10.70 -14.41 -2.02
C TRP A 190 9.46 -15.21 -1.67
N TYR A 191 9.62 -16.20 -0.79
CA TYR A 191 8.52 -16.93 -0.16
C TYR A 191 8.10 -16.21 1.10
N SER A 192 9.04 -15.90 1.98
CA SER A 192 8.79 -15.13 3.19
C SER A 192 9.98 -14.28 3.59
N VAL A 193 9.70 -13.24 4.34
CA VAL A 193 10.66 -12.23 4.81
C VAL A 193 10.62 -12.20 6.34
N HIS A 194 11.79 -12.21 6.97
CA HIS A 194 11.95 -12.13 8.43
C HIS A 194 12.83 -10.94 8.77
N ILE A 195 12.36 -10.10 9.69
CA ILE A 195 13.03 -8.86 10.12
C ILE A 195 12.88 -8.78 11.64
N GLY A 196 13.96 -9.07 12.38
CA GLY A 196 13.85 -9.29 13.82
C GLY A 196 12.86 -10.41 14.12
N ASP A 197 11.88 -10.15 14.97
CA ASP A 197 10.81 -11.09 15.33
C ASP A 197 9.64 -11.10 14.34
N VAL A 198 9.59 -10.12 13.42
CA VAL A 198 8.51 -10.03 12.44
C VAL A 198 8.76 -11.00 11.30
N ALA A 199 7.74 -11.79 10.98
CA ALA A 199 7.73 -12.67 9.81
C ALA A 199 6.56 -12.31 8.91
N LEU A 200 6.83 -12.13 7.62
CA LEU A 200 5.88 -11.78 6.57
C LEU A 200 5.85 -12.86 5.49
N GLN A 201 4.66 -13.31 5.11
CA GLN A 201 4.43 -14.20 3.98
C GLN A 201 4.31 -13.33 2.73
N CYS A 202 5.16 -13.54 1.72
CA CYS A 202 4.95 -12.91 0.42
C CYS A 202 3.83 -13.67 -0.31
N THR A 203 2.85 -12.93 -0.85
CA THR A 203 1.59 -13.52 -1.32
C THR A 203 1.41 -13.46 -2.82
N LYS A 204 1.76 -12.33 -3.45
CA LYS A 204 1.67 -12.11 -4.91
C LYS A 204 2.50 -10.89 -5.33
N PRO A 205 2.84 -10.73 -6.62
CA PRO A 205 3.38 -9.47 -7.11
C PRO A 205 2.35 -8.35 -6.98
N CYS A 206 2.83 -7.13 -6.75
CA CYS A 206 1.99 -5.93 -6.77
C CYS A 206 1.84 -5.42 -8.22
N GLU A 207 0.61 -5.45 -8.72
CA GLU A 207 0.25 -4.87 -10.01
C GLU A 207 0.34 -3.34 -9.98
N ARG A 208 0.94 -2.75 -11.00
CA ARG A 208 1.11 -1.29 -11.06
C ARG A 208 0.09 -0.66 -11.98
N CYS A 209 -0.59 0.34 -11.42
CA CYS A 209 -1.59 1.13 -12.11
C CYS A 209 -1.09 2.57 -12.33
N VAL A 210 -1.96 3.40 -12.89
CA VAL A 210 -1.66 4.78 -13.29
C VAL A 210 -1.26 5.71 -12.13
N ILE A 211 -1.55 5.35 -10.87
CA ILE A 211 -1.14 6.15 -9.70
C ILE A 211 0.39 6.34 -9.66
N THR A 212 1.16 5.36 -10.15
CA THR A 212 2.62 5.44 -10.23
C THR A 212 3.12 6.57 -11.12
N THR A 213 2.27 7.13 -11.99
CA THR A 213 2.59 8.23 -12.90
C THR A 213 2.37 9.61 -12.30
N ILE A 214 1.82 9.69 -11.09
CA ILE A 214 1.63 10.95 -10.37
C ILE A 214 2.91 11.25 -9.59
N ASN A 215 3.51 12.41 -9.84
CA ASN A 215 4.65 12.89 -9.05
C ASN A 215 4.18 13.22 -7.63
N SER A 216 4.79 12.60 -6.62
CA SER A 216 4.41 12.75 -5.21
C SER A 216 4.66 14.15 -4.63
N THR A 217 5.52 14.95 -5.26
CA THR A 217 5.87 16.31 -4.80
C THR A 217 5.07 17.39 -5.51
N THR A 218 4.67 17.17 -6.76
CA THR A 218 3.95 18.18 -7.56
C THR A 218 2.48 17.87 -7.80
N GLY A 219 2.04 16.63 -7.54
CA GLY A 219 0.69 16.18 -7.86
C GLY A 219 0.42 16.11 -9.37
N MET A 220 1.44 16.30 -10.21
CA MET A 220 1.29 16.29 -11.65
C MET A 220 1.43 14.88 -12.21
N LYS A 221 0.49 14.52 -13.07
CA LYS A 221 0.54 13.30 -13.86
C LYS A 221 1.57 13.44 -14.97
N HIS A 222 2.46 12.46 -15.09
CA HIS A 222 3.48 12.43 -16.14
C HIS A 222 2.83 12.28 -17.54
N PRO A 223 3.06 13.21 -18.50
CA PRO A 223 2.34 13.21 -19.78
C PRO A 223 2.43 11.90 -20.60
N PRO A 224 3.62 11.27 -20.76
CA PRO A 224 3.72 9.95 -21.41
C PRO A 224 3.39 8.75 -20.51
N LEU A 225 2.81 8.97 -19.32
CA LEU A 225 2.46 7.92 -18.35
C LEU A 225 3.67 7.10 -17.87
N GLU A 226 4.83 7.75 -17.69
CA GLU A 226 5.98 7.13 -17.02
C GLU A 226 5.76 7.12 -15.50
N PRO A 227 6.23 6.10 -14.77
CA PRO A 227 7.08 4.98 -15.23
C PRO A 227 6.29 3.78 -15.79
N LEU A 228 4.95 3.87 -15.78
CA LEU A 228 4.07 2.75 -16.14
C LEU A 228 4.28 2.28 -17.59
N LYS A 229 4.48 3.22 -18.51
CA LYS A 229 4.79 2.92 -19.92
C LYS A 229 6.09 2.11 -20.06
N THR A 230 7.15 2.48 -19.34
CA THR A 230 8.41 1.73 -19.36
C THR A 230 8.28 0.38 -18.69
N LEU A 231 7.59 0.29 -17.55
CA LEU A 231 7.33 -0.99 -16.87
C LEU A 231 6.61 -1.99 -17.79
N ARG A 232 5.61 -1.56 -18.57
CA ARG A 232 4.91 -2.43 -19.52
C ARG A 232 5.81 -3.05 -20.60
N LYS A 233 7.00 -2.50 -20.86
CA LYS A 233 7.91 -3.06 -21.87
C LYS A 233 8.65 -4.31 -21.39
N TYR A 234 8.87 -4.45 -20.08
CA TYR A 234 9.76 -5.50 -19.56
C TYR A 234 9.34 -6.14 -18.22
N ARG A 235 8.27 -5.63 -17.59
CA ARG A 235 7.76 -6.09 -16.30
C ARG A 235 6.33 -6.60 -16.39
N LEU A 236 5.86 -7.00 -17.56
CA LEU A 236 4.62 -7.77 -17.66
C LEU A 236 4.88 -9.20 -17.17
N ALA A 237 3.86 -9.83 -16.59
CA ALA A 237 3.96 -11.21 -16.14
C ALA A 237 4.34 -12.16 -17.31
N PRO A 238 5.10 -13.24 -17.07
CA PRO A 238 5.36 -14.25 -18.09
C PRO A 238 4.06 -14.83 -18.65
N GLU A 239 4.06 -15.23 -19.93
CA GLU A 239 2.94 -15.94 -20.55
C GLU A 239 2.51 -17.16 -19.72
N GLY A 240 1.20 -17.39 -19.64
CA GLY A 240 0.59 -18.41 -18.79
C GLY A 240 -0.35 -17.84 -17.72
N PRO A 241 -0.64 -18.57 -16.64
CA PRO A 241 -1.72 -18.21 -15.72
C PRO A 241 -1.55 -16.84 -15.04
N MET A 242 -0.30 -16.41 -14.79
CA MET A 242 -0.05 -15.06 -14.26
C MET A 242 -0.40 -13.97 -15.28
N ARG A 243 -0.08 -14.17 -16.56
CA ARG A 243 -0.44 -13.22 -17.62
C ARG A 243 -1.95 -13.14 -17.82
N GLU A 244 -2.67 -14.25 -17.71
CA GLU A 244 -4.15 -14.24 -17.78
C GLU A 244 -4.77 -13.43 -16.64
N LEU A 245 -4.19 -13.52 -15.44
CA LEU A 245 -4.64 -12.78 -14.26
C LEU A 245 -4.31 -11.29 -14.34
N PHE A 246 -3.04 -10.94 -14.59
CA PHE A 246 -2.53 -9.57 -14.52
C PHE A 246 -2.63 -8.80 -15.85
N LYS A 247 -2.86 -9.50 -16.97
CA LYS A 247 -3.00 -8.91 -18.31
C LYS A 247 -1.83 -7.97 -18.63
N ASP A 248 -2.12 -6.70 -18.90
CA ASP A 248 -1.16 -5.66 -19.24
C ASP A 248 -0.76 -4.77 -18.05
N CYS A 249 -1.11 -5.19 -16.83
CA CYS A 249 -0.61 -4.58 -15.60
C CYS A 249 0.82 -5.08 -15.36
N PRO A 250 1.84 -4.21 -15.39
CA PRO A 250 3.18 -4.64 -15.04
C PRO A 250 3.30 -4.85 -13.53
N ILE A 251 4.23 -5.72 -13.14
CA ILE A 251 4.51 -6.11 -11.75
C ILE A 251 5.80 -5.46 -11.24
N PHE A 252 5.73 -4.90 -10.05
CA PHE A 252 6.87 -4.26 -9.40
C PHE A 252 6.63 -4.35 -7.89
N GLY A 253 7.54 -4.88 -7.08
CA GLY A 253 7.27 -5.13 -5.66
C GLY A 253 6.34 -6.30 -5.39
N VAL A 254 6.24 -6.67 -4.11
CA VAL A 254 5.53 -7.86 -3.65
C VAL A 254 4.63 -7.54 -2.47
N ASP A 255 3.41 -8.06 -2.52
CA ASP A 255 2.44 -7.96 -1.43
C ASP A 255 2.73 -9.02 -0.37
N ALA A 256 2.44 -8.69 0.89
CA ALA A 256 2.69 -9.57 2.01
C ALA A 256 1.63 -9.46 3.12
N GLY A 257 1.44 -10.59 3.82
CA GLY A 257 0.63 -10.69 5.04
C GLY A 257 1.47 -11.14 6.24
N VAL A 258 1.03 -10.83 7.46
CA VAL A 258 1.82 -11.08 8.69
C VAL A 258 1.72 -12.53 9.15
N ILE A 259 2.85 -13.20 9.33
CA ILE A 259 2.93 -14.50 10.00
C ILE A 259 3.13 -14.31 11.51
N THR A 260 4.06 -13.42 11.87
CA THR A 260 4.39 -13.11 13.26
C THR A 260 4.48 -11.60 13.42
N PRO A 261 3.62 -10.99 14.27
CA PRO A 261 3.64 -9.55 14.52
C PRO A 261 4.82 -9.17 15.42
N GLY A 262 5.19 -7.89 15.43
CA GLY A 262 6.34 -7.42 16.18
C GLY A 262 6.85 -6.06 15.74
N TYR A 263 7.98 -5.63 16.27
CA TYR A 263 8.60 -4.35 15.92
C TYR A 263 9.70 -4.53 14.90
N ILE A 264 9.72 -3.66 13.90
CA ILE A 264 10.85 -3.49 12.99
C ILE A 264 11.36 -2.05 13.01
N HIS A 265 12.61 -1.85 12.63
CA HIS A 265 13.21 -0.54 12.53
C HIS A 265 14.15 -0.43 11.32
N VAL A 266 14.37 0.81 10.87
CA VAL A 266 15.29 1.08 9.76
C VAL A 266 16.70 0.60 10.14
N GLY A 267 17.35 -0.10 9.19
CA GLY A 267 18.70 -0.63 9.36
C GLY A 267 18.77 -2.08 9.84
N GLN A 268 17.64 -2.74 10.13
CA GLN A 268 17.64 -4.18 10.44
C GLN A 268 18.01 -5.04 9.23
N THR A 269 18.69 -6.15 9.50
CA THR A 269 18.95 -7.18 8.51
C THR A 269 17.64 -7.89 8.16
N VAL A 270 17.43 -8.08 6.86
CA VAL A 270 16.29 -8.80 6.29
C VAL A 270 16.73 -10.20 5.90
N TYR A 271 16.15 -11.22 6.50
CA TYR A 271 16.37 -12.62 6.12
C TYR A 271 15.24 -13.09 5.22
N VAL A 272 15.59 -13.63 4.06
CA VAL A 272 14.62 -14.06 3.07
C VAL A 272 14.68 -15.57 2.92
N ARG A 273 13.50 -16.21 2.97
CA ARG A 273 13.32 -17.57 2.46
C ARG A 273 12.87 -17.47 1.01
N TYR A 274 13.64 -18.05 0.08
CA TYR A 274 13.24 -18.13 -1.33
C TYR A 274 12.19 -19.22 -1.55
N LYS A 275 11.33 -19.03 -2.56
CA LYS A 275 10.42 -20.07 -3.03
C LYS A 275 11.23 -21.28 -3.52
N ARG A 276 10.63 -22.47 -3.46
CA ARG A 276 11.30 -23.73 -3.79
C ARG A 276 12.01 -23.71 -5.15
N ALA A 277 11.40 -23.12 -6.17
CA ALA A 277 11.98 -23.00 -7.52
C ALA A 277 13.29 -22.19 -7.59
N PHE A 278 13.54 -21.32 -6.61
CA PHE A 278 14.73 -20.45 -6.55
C PHE A 278 15.71 -20.86 -5.44
N GLN A 279 15.40 -21.91 -4.68
CA GLN A 279 16.34 -22.46 -3.70
C GLN A 279 17.48 -23.16 -4.46
N LYS A 280 18.72 -22.77 -4.19
CA LYS A 280 19.88 -23.51 -4.68
C LYS A 280 19.80 -24.93 -4.15
N ALA A 281 20.02 -25.93 -5.02
CA ALA A 281 20.13 -27.32 -4.58
C ALA A 281 21.26 -27.43 -3.55
N SER A 282 20.90 -27.58 -2.29
CA SER A 282 21.86 -27.86 -1.23
C SER A 282 22.39 -29.29 -1.42
N LEU A 283 23.71 -29.47 -1.37
CA LEU A 283 24.36 -30.79 -1.35
C LEU A 283 23.84 -31.69 -0.22
N PHE A 284 23.23 -31.11 0.83
CA PHE A 284 22.66 -31.84 1.97
C PHE A 284 21.22 -32.35 1.75
N HIS A 285 20.55 -31.98 0.67
CA HIS A 285 19.18 -32.45 0.34
C HIS A 285 19.16 -33.63 -0.66
N ARG A 286 20.32 -34.25 -0.94
CA ARG A 286 20.45 -35.43 -1.83
C ARG A 286 20.79 -36.73 -1.08
N LEU A 287 20.38 -36.86 0.18
CA LEU A 287 20.51 -38.10 0.96
C LEU A 287 19.13 -38.63 1.32
#